data_AF-A0A8T4SVG0-F1
#
_entry.id   AF-A0A8T4SVG0-F1
#
_cell.length_a   1.000
_cell.length_b   1.000
_cell.length_c   1.000
_cell.angle_alpha   90.00
_cell.angle_beta   90.00
_cell.angle_gamma   90.00
#
_symmetry.space_group_name_H-M   'P 1'
#
loop_
_entity.id
_entity.type
_entity.pdbx_description
1 polymer ?
#
loop_
_entity_poly.entity_id
_entity_poly.type
_entity_poly.pdbx_seq_one_letter_code
_entity_poly.pdbx_strand_id
1 'polypeptide(L)'
;MNKREYIFGALATIFFLMLLMYAVTASSFTMMLHLLLLLTGCVLSVLMTNESAKSNSSLEVKLYFACVAPLTVFFSIVFFWHLGDHSSIDQKGFTTLYVVITSTFLMIACGITAVILALRRRAVHQKNVRRWSIAASAIAVILLVIFVYNAGITLAAGAVGNEQLCALAFHPTTFSSYLFSPDAHYQCAIQVGIKMDDDSICEGIAGRDHRNACYRGIIAQRDDFHLCFAGETYDVGERCLSQFSKWEPEILSILQTPKHPDIVYAIKALPYLGIFYDQSQQEIYIPLLKKIVREGNTDAQGEALEILLTWAAQDSFDKEKEILREQILPIVEDQPELQGYKDRIRLRMNAQVLHSSPQP
;
A
#
# COMPACT_ATOMS: atom_id res chain seq x y z
N MET A 1 -44.58 25.39 -14.04
CA MET A 1 -43.51 25.15 -13.04
C MET A 1 -43.35 26.40 -12.21
N ASN A 2 -43.31 26.26 -10.89
CA ASN A 2 -43.17 27.40 -9.97
C ASN A 2 -41.71 27.91 -10.01
N LYS A 3 -41.45 29.22 -9.80
CA LYS A 3 -40.09 29.81 -9.89
C LYS A 3 -39.07 29.07 -9.01
N ARG A 4 -39.51 28.51 -7.87
CA ARG A 4 -38.67 27.68 -7.00
C ARG A 4 -38.28 26.34 -7.62
N GLU A 5 -39.18 25.67 -8.33
CA GLU A 5 -38.89 24.40 -9.00
C GLU A 5 -37.81 24.57 -10.07
N TYR A 6 -37.82 25.71 -10.76
CA TYR A 6 -36.77 26.07 -11.71
C TYR A 6 -35.41 26.29 -11.04
N ILE A 7 -35.38 27.01 -9.91
CA ILE A 7 -34.14 27.24 -9.14
C ILE A 7 -33.56 25.91 -8.63
N PHE A 8 -34.40 25.02 -8.10
CA PHE A 8 -33.95 23.69 -7.67
C PHE A 8 -33.40 22.86 -8.82
N GLY A 9 -34.10 22.83 -9.96
CA GLY A 9 -33.63 22.14 -11.15
C GLY A 9 -32.27 22.66 -11.61
N ALA A 10 -32.11 23.99 -11.68
CA ALA A 10 -30.84 24.61 -12.04
C ALA A 10 -29.71 24.27 -11.07
N LEU A 11 -29.94 24.35 -9.76
CA LEU A 11 -28.94 23.98 -8.74
C LEU A 11 -28.57 22.49 -8.79
N ALA A 12 -29.55 21.61 -8.99
CA ALA A 12 -29.30 20.18 -9.12
C ALA A 12 -28.50 19.85 -10.38
N THR A 13 -28.80 20.51 -11.51
CA THR A 13 -28.02 20.37 -12.74
C THR A 13 -26.59 20.87 -12.56
N ILE A 14 -26.39 22.04 -11.95
CA ILE A 14 -25.06 22.57 -11.65
C ILE A 14 -24.29 21.62 -10.74
N PHE A 15 -24.92 21.09 -9.69
CA PHE A 15 -24.33 20.10 -8.79
C PHE A 15 -23.89 18.84 -9.54
N PHE A 16 -24.73 18.31 -10.43
CA PHE A 16 -24.40 17.13 -11.23
C PHE A 16 -23.25 17.40 -12.22
N LEU A 17 -23.26 18.55 -12.88
CA LEU A 17 -22.16 18.96 -13.76
C LEU A 17 -20.85 19.13 -12.99
N MET A 18 -20.90 19.65 -11.76
CA MET A 18 -19.72 19.73 -10.89
C MET A 18 -19.21 18.35 -10.49
N LEU A 19 -20.09 17.38 -10.16
CA LEU A 19 -19.68 16.00 -9.90
C LEU A 19 -19.02 15.35 -11.12
N LEU A 20 -19.53 15.62 -12.32
CA LEU A 20 -18.98 15.06 -13.56
C LEU A 20 -17.62 15.70 -13.90
N MET A 21 -17.50 17.01 -13.75
CA MET A 21 -16.20 17.71 -13.83
C MET A 21 -15.22 17.20 -12.78
N TYR A 22 -15.70 16.88 -11.58
CA TYR A 22 -14.89 16.33 -10.49
C TYR A 22 -14.28 14.99 -10.86
N ALA A 23 -15.10 14.08 -11.40
CA ALA A 23 -14.69 12.74 -11.77
C ALA A 23 -13.60 12.70 -12.85
N VAL A 24 -13.41 13.80 -13.59
CA VAL A 24 -12.50 13.88 -14.75
C VAL A 24 -11.27 14.75 -14.47
N THR A 25 -11.19 15.46 -13.34
CA THR A 25 -10.09 16.40 -13.05
C THR A 25 -9.13 15.87 -11.99
N ALA A 26 -7.82 15.89 -12.27
CA ALA A 26 -6.78 15.25 -11.42
C ALA A 26 -5.86 16.24 -10.67
N SER A 27 -6.25 17.50 -10.45
CA SER A 27 -5.35 18.56 -9.94
C SER A 27 -5.77 19.16 -8.59
N SER A 28 -4.98 20.08 -8.03
CA SER A 28 -5.31 20.88 -6.84
C SER A 28 -6.66 21.61 -6.91
N PHE A 29 -7.20 21.79 -8.13
CA PHE A 29 -8.56 22.27 -8.37
C PHE A 29 -9.65 21.37 -7.76
N THR A 30 -9.36 20.07 -7.57
CA THR A 30 -10.25 19.10 -6.93
C THR A 30 -10.63 19.49 -5.51
N MET A 31 -9.76 20.14 -4.73
CA MET A 31 -10.12 20.54 -3.36
C MET A 31 -11.11 21.72 -3.35
N MET A 32 -10.93 22.70 -4.22
CA MET A 32 -11.90 23.80 -4.38
C MET A 32 -13.24 23.29 -4.89
N LEU A 33 -13.22 22.41 -5.90
CA LEU A 33 -14.44 21.83 -6.44
C LEU A 33 -15.17 20.97 -5.39
N HIS A 34 -14.42 20.32 -4.49
CA HIS A 34 -14.98 19.51 -3.40
C HIS A 34 -15.67 20.39 -2.37
N LEU A 35 -15.04 21.49 -1.95
CA LEU A 35 -15.66 22.46 -1.06
C LEU A 35 -16.93 23.05 -1.68
N LEU A 36 -16.90 23.36 -2.97
CA LEU A 36 -18.06 23.88 -3.70
C LEU A 36 -19.19 22.83 -3.75
N LEU A 37 -18.86 21.56 -3.98
CA LEU A 37 -19.80 20.43 -3.92
C LEU A 37 -20.41 20.26 -2.52
N LEU A 38 -19.60 20.34 -1.46
CA LEU A 38 -20.11 20.26 -0.08
C LEU A 38 -21.04 21.43 0.26
N LEU A 39 -20.67 22.65 -0.12
CA LEU A 39 -21.50 23.85 0.10
C LEU A 39 -22.81 23.74 -0.67
N THR A 40 -22.76 23.40 -1.96
CA THR A 40 -23.96 23.26 -2.80
C THR A 40 -24.84 22.09 -2.39
N GLY A 41 -24.25 20.96 -2.00
CA GLY A 41 -24.95 19.81 -1.43
C GLY A 41 -25.64 20.12 -0.09
N CYS A 42 -24.99 20.89 0.77
CA CYS A 42 -25.56 21.39 2.03
C CYS A 42 -26.75 22.33 1.75
N VAL A 43 -26.58 23.31 0.86
CA VAL A 43 -27.66 24.23 0.47
C VAL A 43 -28.85 23.47 -0.13
N LEU A 44 -28.60 22.54 -1.05
CA LEU A 44 -29.65 21.68 -1.63
C LEU A 44 -30.37 20.87 -0.56
N SER A 45 -29.63 20.26 0.37
CA SER A 45 -30.19 19.46 1.47
C SER A 45 -31.11 20.29 2.38
N VAL A 46 -30.66 21.48 2.79
CA VAL A 46 -31.44 22.41 3.62
C VAL A 46 -32.68 22.90 2.88
N LEU A 47 -32.53 23.28 1.60
CA LEU A 47 -33.65 23.75 0.79
C LEU A 47 -34.70 22.65 0.59
N MET A 48 -34.28 21.42 0.24
CA MET A 48 -35.20 20.29 0.06
C MET A 48 -35.92 19.94 1.36
N THR A 49 -35.20 19.94 2.47
CA THR A 49 -35.76 19.73 3.81
C THR A 49 -36.80 20.80 4.14
N ASN A 50 -36.49 22.07 3.89
CA ASN A 50 -37.40 23.18 4.20
C ASN A 50 -38.68 23.12 3.36
N GLU A 51 -38.57 22.83 2.06
CA GLU A 51 -39.74 22.65 1.19
C GLU A 51 -40.56 21.43 1.61
N SER A 52 -39.91 20.29 1.88
CA SER A 52 -40.58 19.10 2.40
C SER A 52 -41.30 19.40 3.72
N ALA A 53 -40.66 20.11 4.64
CA ALA A 53 -41.25 20.51 5.91
C ALA A 53 -42.41 21.51 5.75
N LYS A 54 -42.45 22.33 4.69
CA LYS A 54 -43.58 23.23 4.37
C LYS A 54 -44.73 22.49 3.69
N SER A 55 -44.46 21.36 3.04
CA SER A 55 -45.49 20.56 2.38
C SER A 55 -46.37 19.82 3.39
N ASN A 56 -47.65 19.64 3.06
CA ASN A 56 -48.58 18.74 3.76
C ASN A 56 -48.32 17.27 3.40
N SER A 57 -47.06 16.85 3.38
CA SER A 57 -46.67 15.47 3.13
C SER A 57 -46.68 14.65 4.42
N SER A 58 -46.73 13.33 4.29
CA SER A 58 -46.64 12.42 5.43
C SER A 58 -45.30 12.57 6.16
N LEU A 59 -45.29 12.21 7.45
CA LEU A 59 -44.05 12.21 8.25
C LEU A 59 -42.96 11.37 7.57
N GLU A 60 -43.32 10.25 6.94
CA GLU A 60 -42.39 9.39 6.19
C GLU A 60 -41.70 10.13 5.04
N VAL A 61 -42.44 10.88 4.23
CA VAL A 61 -41.88 11.70 3.15
C VAL A 61 -40.94 12.77 3.72
N LYS A 62 -41.32 13.38 4.85
CA LYS A 62 -40.48 14.37 5.52
C LYS A 62 -39.18 13.76 6.04
N LEU A 63 -39.26 12.60 6.68
CA LEU A 63 -38.10 11.85 7.19
C LEU A 63 -37.19 11.42 6.03
N TYR A 64 -37.77 10.97 4.92
CA TYR A 64 -37.06 10.61 3.71
C TYR A 64 -36.23 11.78 3.17
N PHE A 65 -36.85 12.94 2.95
CA PHE A 65 -36.15 14.13 2.44
C PHE A 65 -35.19 14.74 3.46
N ALA A 66 -35.39 14.47 4.75
CA ALA A 66 -34.54 14.95 5.82
C ALA A 66 -33.29 14.07 6.03
N CYS A 67 -33.40 12.76 5.86
CA CYS A 67 -32.31 11.83 6.17
C CYS A 67 -31.72 11.20 4.91
N VAL A 68 -32.56 10.58 4.08
CA VAL A 68 -32.10 9.76 2.94
C VAL A 68 -31.53 10.64 1.84
N ALA A 69 -32.19 11.76 1.53
CA ALA A 69 -31.76 12.61 0.42
C ALA A 69 -30.42 13.34 0.70
N PRO A 70 -30.19 13.94 1.88
CA PRO A 70 -28.87 14.49 2.22
C PRO A 70 -27.80 13.40 2.27
N LEU A 71 -28.09 12.25 2.88
CA LEU A 71 -27.15 11.12 2.92
C LEU A 71 -26.73 10.70 1.50
N THR A 72 -27.69 10.62 0.57
CA THR A 72 -27.41 10.33 -0.85
C THR A 72 -26.50 11.38 -1.49
N VAL A 73 -26.76 12.66 -1.23
CA VAL A 73 -25.94 13.77 -1.78
C VAL A 73 -24.52 13.70 -1.25
N PHE A 74 -24.34 13.63 0.07
CA PHE A 74 -23.00 13.59 0.68
C PHE A 74 -22.25 12.32 0.34
N PHE A 75 -22.94 11.17 0.31
CA PHE A 75 -22.36 9.92 -0.14
C PHE A 75 -21.91 10.01 -1.61
N SER A 76 -22.70 10.62 -2.49
CA SER A 76 -22.29 10.82 -3.89
C SER A 76 -21.02 11.68 -3.98
N ILE A 77 -20.92 12.74 -3.17
CA ILE A 77 -19.72 13.59 -3.13
C ILE A 77 -18.47 12.77 -2.73
N VAL A 78 -18.57 11.95 -1.68
CA VAL A 78 -17.47 11.09 -1.22
C VAL A 78 -17.15 10.00 -2.25
N PHE A 79 -18.17 9.41 -2.87
CA PHE A 79 -18.01 8.39 -3.90
C PHE A 79 -17.28 8.94 -5.11
N PHE A 80 -17.74 10.05 -5.68
CA PHE A 80 -17.10 10.70 -6.83
C PHE A 80 -15.72 11.27 -6.48
N TRP A 81 -15.49 11.64 -5.21
CA TRP A 81 -14.16 12.01 -4.74
C TRP A 81 -13.17 10.85 -4.89
N HIS A 82 -13.51 9.67 -4.37
CA HIS A 82 -12.67 8.48 -4.55
C HIS A 82 -12.59 8.02 -6.03
N LEU A 83 -13.64 8.25 -6.83
CA LEU A 83 -13.67 7.84 -8.23
C LEU A 83 -12.74 8.68 -9.12
N GLY A 84 -12.70 10.00 -8.91
CA GLY A 84 -11.80 10.90 -9.64
C GLY A 84 -10.36 10.89 -9.13
N ASP A 85 -10.09 10.20 -8.02
CA ASP A 85 -8.79 10.17 -7.40
C ASP A 85 -7.94 9.00 -7.90
N HIS A 86 -6.77 9.34 -8.47
CA HIS A 86 -5.81 8.41 -9.05
C HIS A 86 -4.54 8.21 -8.21
N SER A 87 -4.36 8.95 -7.11
CA SER A 87 -3.13 8.84 -6.30
C SER A 87 -3.23 7.74 -5.25
N SER A 88 -2.09 7.15 -4.88
CA SER A 88 -2.01 6.10 -3.87
C SER A 88 -2.35 6.61 -2.45
N ILE A 89 -2.87 5.71 -1.61
CA ILE A 89 -3.28 5.98 -0.22
C ILE A 89 -2.12 6.61 0.57
N ASP A 90 -0.90 6.10 0.37
CA ASP A 90 0.29 6.50 1.11
C ASP A 90 0.67 7.97 0.86
N GLN A 91 0.34 8.51 -0.32
CA GLN A 91 0.63 9.90 -0.66
C GLN A 91 -0.42 10.88 -0.12
N LYS A 92 -1.64 10.42 0.16
CA LYS A 92 -2.75 11.32 0.50
C LYS A 92 -3.08 11.42 1.97
N GLY A 93 -2.76 10.40 2.77
CA GLY A 93 -2.88 10.38 4.23
C GLY A 93 -3.97 11.31 4.79
N PHE A 94 -3.55 12.48 5.28
CA PHE A 94 -4.40 13.49 5.92
C PHE A 94 -5.49 14.11 5.03
N THR A 95 -5.29 14.24 3.72
CA THR A 95 -6.26 14.89 2.83
C THR A 95 -7.52 14.03 2.70
N THR A 96 -7.33 12.73 2.49
CA THR A 96 -8.41 11.74 2.45
C THR A 96 -9.21 11.73 3.74
N LEU A 97 -8.48 11.66 4.87
CA LEU A 97 -9.08 11.67 6.19
C LEU A 97 -9.91 12.95 6.40
N TYR A 98 -9.36 14.12 6.05
CA TYR A 98 -10.04 15.40 6.17
C TYR A 98 -11.32 15.45 5.34
N VAL A 99 -11.27 15.03 4.07
CA VAL A 99 -12.43 15.00 3.17
C VAL A 99 -13.53 14.08 3.70
N VAL A 100 -13.18 12.86 4.09
CA VAL A 100 -14.15 11.88 4.60
C VAL A 100 -14.76 12.35 5.93
N ILE A 101 -13.94 12.82 6.87
CA ILE A 101 -14.42 13.31 8.18
C ILE A 101 -15.32 14.54 8.02
N THR A 102 -14.89 15.54 7.25
CA THR A 102 -15.68 16.77 7.06
C THR A 102 -17.00 16.50 6.35
N SER A 103 -17.00 15.64 5.32
CA SER A 103 -18.22 15.21 4.62
C SER A 103 -19.17 14.45 5.56
N THR A 104 -18.63 13.55 6.39
CA THR A 104 -19.42 12.78 7.36
C THR A 104 -20.01 13.68 8.44
N PHE A 105 -19.24 14.62 8.97
CA PHE A 105 -19.71 15.58 9.97
C PHE A 105 -20.81 16.48 9.40
N LEU A 106 -20.64 17.01 8.19
CA LEU A 106 -21.67 17.80 7.51
C LEU A 106 -22.93 17.00 7.24
N MET A 107 -22.79 15.74 6.80
CA MET A 107 -23.91 14.83 6.60
C MET A 107 -24.71 14.62 7.90
N ILE A 108 -24.02 14.38 9.02
CA ILE A 108 -24.65 14.21 10.33
C ILE A 108 -25.35 15.52 10.77
N ALA A 109 -24.66 16.66 10.67
CA ALA A 109 -25.23 17.97 11.04
C ALA A 109 -26.47 18.33 10.21
N CYS A 110 -26.43 18.09 8.90
CA CYS A 110 -27.58 18.26 8.01
C CYS A 110 -28.72 17.31 8.38
N GLY A 111 -28.43 16.03 8.64
CA GLY A 111 -29.41 15.04 9.07
C GLY A 111 -30.12 15.43 10.37
N ILE A 112 -29.37 15.83 11.40
CA ILE A 112 -29.94 16.28 12.69
C ILE A 112 -30.83 17.51 12.50
N THR A 113 -30.32 18.53 11.79
CA THR A 113 -31.09 19.76 11.51
C THR A 113 -32.39 19.43 10.79
N ALA A 114 -32.33 18.50 9.84
CA ALA A 114 -33.47 18.13 9.05
C ALA A 114 -34.52 17.33 9.84
N VAL A 115 -34.09 16.43 10.73
CA VAL A 115 -34.99 15.73 11.67
C VAL A 115 -35.66 16.73 12.62
N ILE A 116 -34.92 17.67 13.20
CA ILE A 116 -35.48 18.72 14.08
C ILE A 116 -36.56 19.53 13.34
N LEU A 117 -36.27 19.96 12.11
CA LEU A 117 -37.22 20.71 11.27
C LEU A 117 -38.46 19.88 10.90
N ALA A 118 -38.29 18.58 10.64
CA ALA A 118 -39.39 17.66 10.34
C ALA A 118 -40.31 17.47 11.57
N LEU A 119 -39.74 17.26 12.76
CA LEU A 119 -40.49 17.03 14.00
C LEU A 119 -41.25 18.28 14.48
N ARG A 120 -40.69 19.48 14.29
CA ARG A 120 -41.31 20.74 14.75
C ARG A 120 -42.61 21.08 14.02
N ARG A 121 -42.87 20.51 12.84
CA ARG A 121 -44.06 20.82 12.03
C ARG A 121 -45.00 19.61 11.94
N ARG A 122 -45.99 19.57 12.83
CA ARG A 122 -47.14 18.64 12.75
C ARG A 122 -47.80 18.79 11.37
N ALA A 123 -47.88 17.70 10.59
CA ALA A 123 -48.65 17.67 9.36
C ALA A 123 -49.77 16.64 9.45
N VAL A 124 -50.91 17.07 8.90
CA VAL A 124 -52.14 16.33 8.70
C VAL A 124 -52.25 16.06 7.20
N HIS A 125 -52.62 14.83 6.87
CA HIS A 125 -52.83 14.24 5.55
C HIS A 125 -51.64 13.66 4.77
N GLN A 126 -51.99 12.59 4.06
CA GLN A 126 -51.13 11.59 3.45
C GLN A 126 -51.09 11.87 1.94
N LYS A 127 -49.91 12.16 1.40
CA LYS A 127 -49.70 12.33 -0.04
C LYS A 127 -48.68 11.29 -0.50
N ASN A 128 -48.96 10.62 -1.61
CA ASN A 128 -48.11 9.58 -2.17
C ASN A 128 -46.73 10.09 -2.57
N VAL A 129 -45.70 9.34 -2.17
CA VAL A 129 -44.29 9.51 -2.52
C VAL A 129 -44.15 9.48 -4.05
N ARG A 130 -43.50 10.50 -4.64
CA ARG A 130 -43.34 10.64 -6.10
C ARG A 130 -42.34 9.61 -6.62
N ARG A 131 -42.66 8.86 -7.69
CA ARG A 131 -41.83 7.78 -8.29
C ARG A 131 -40.32 8.09 -8.42
N TRP A 132 -39.96 9.34 -8.69
CA TRP A 132 -38.57 9.80 -8.79
C TRP A 132 -37.74 9.59 -7.51
N SER A 133 -38.35 9.72 -6.33
CA SER A 133 -37.63 9.51 -5.06
C SER A 133 -37.24 8.04 -4.86
N ILE A 134 -38.11 7.11 -5.24
CA ILE A 134 -37.81 5.67 -5.22
C ILE A 134 -36.61 5.37 -6.11
N ALA A 135 -36.59 5.92 -7.33
CA ALA A 135 -35.46 5.75 -8.25
C ALA A 135 -34.14 6.32 -7.69
N ALA A 136 -34.18 7.52 -7.10
CA ALA A 136 -32.98 8.14 -6.52
C ALA A 136 -32.43 7.33 -5.33
N SER A 137 -33.31 6.80 -4.46
CA SER A 137 -32.91 5.90 -3.39
C SER A 137 -32.30 4.61 -3.89
N ALA A 138 -32.90 4.00 -4.91
CA ALA A 138 -32.38 2.77 -5.48
C ALA A 138 -30.96 2.99 -6.02
N ILE A 139 -30.72 4.09 -6.73
CA ILE A 139 -29.38 4.46 -7.21
C ILE A 139 -28.42 4.67 -6.03
N ALA A 140 -28.82 5.39 -4.99
CA ALA A 140 -28.00 5.63 -3.81
C ALA A 140 -27.58 4.31 -3.12
N VAL A 141 -28.51 3.39 -2.96
CA VAL A 141 -28.24 2.06 -2.38
C VAL A 141 -27.30 1.26 -3.26
N ILE A 142 -27.47 1.29 -4.58
CA ILE A 142 -26.55 0.61 -5.52
C ILE A 142 -25.13 1.18 -5.39
N LEU A 143 -24.99 2.51 -5.37
CA LEU A 143 -23.67 3.15 -5.22
C LEU A 143 -23.05 2.84 -3.85
N LEU A 144 -23.87 2.79 -2.78
CA LEU A 144 -23.43 2.39 -1.45
C LEU A 144 -22.92 0.96 -1.45
N VAL A 145 -23.67 0.03 -2.03
CA VAL A 145 -23.28 -1.37 -2.15
C VAL A 145 -21.95 -1.47 -2.90
N ILE A 146 -21.80 -0.78 -4.04
CA ILE A 146 -20.55 -0.77 -4.81
C ILE A 146 -19.38 -0.24 -3.97
N PHE A 147 -19.57 0.84 -3.22
CA PHE A 147 -18.54 1.45 -2.39
C PHE A 147 -18.08 0.54 -1.25
N VAL A 148 -19.03 -0.11 -0.57
CA VAL A 148 -18.69 -1.03 0.53
C VAL A 148 -18.31 -2.43 0.05
N TYR A 149 -18.58 -2.78 -1.22
CA TYR A 149 -18.38 -4.12 -1.73
C TYR A 149 -16.91 -4.53 -1.64
N ASN A 150 -16.00 -3.76 -2.23
CA ASN A 150 -14.57 -4.12 -2.23
C ASN A 150 -13.99 -4.15 -0.80
N ALA A 151 -14.32 -3.16 0.04
CA ALA A 151 -13.91 -3.17 1.44
C ALA A 151 -14.49 -4.37 2.22
N GLY A 152 -15.75 -4.71 1.96
CA GLY A 152 -16.44 -5.85 2.56
C GLY A 152 -15.83 -7.19 2.13
N ILE A 153 -15.48 -7.35 0.86
CA ILE A 153 -14.77 -8.53 0.35
C ILE A 153 -13.40 -8.65 1.02
N THR A 154 -12.62 -7.58 1.11
CA THR A 154 -11.31 -7.60 1.79
C THR A 154 -11.45 -7.98 3.27
N LEU A 155 -12.40 -7.38 3.99
CA LEU A 155 -12.69 -7.72 5.38
C LEU A 155 -13.13 -9.17 5.54
N ALA A 156 -13.99 -9.67 4.66
CA ALA A 156 -14.46 -11.05 4.68
C ALA A 156 -13.33 -12.04 4.36
N ALA A 157 -12.52 -11.77 3.34
CA ALA A 157 -11.35 -12.57 2.97
C ALA A 157 -10.37 -12.67 4.13
N GLY A 158 -10.02 -11.55 4.75
CA GLY A 158 -9.17 -11.52 5.95
C GLY A 158 -9.82 -12.20 7.16
N ALA A 159 -11.15 -12.09 7.35
CA ALA A 159 -11.84 -12.77 8.44
C ALA A 159 -11.84 -14.30 8.31
N VAL A 160 -11.99 -14.80 7.08
CA VAL A 160 -12.03 -16.24 6.77
C VAL A 160 -10.63 -16.81 6.57
N GLY A 161 -9.64 -15.97 6.24
CA GLY A 161 -8.30 -16.42 5.89
C GLY A 161 -8.21 -17.08 4.52
N ASN A 162 -9.05 -16.65 3.57
CA ASN A 162 -9.14 -17.26 2.24
C ASN A 162 -8.87 -16.23 1.15
N GLU A 163 -7.69 -16.31 0.52
CA GLU A 163 -7.27 -15.43 -0.57
C GLU A 163 -8.16 -15.56 -1.82
N GLN A 164 -8.83 -16.71 -2.04
CA GLN A 164 -9.70 -16.89 -3.21
C GLN A 164 -10.89 -15.94 -3.19
N LEU A 165 -11.30 -15.46 -2.01
CA LEU A 165 -12.31 -14.41 -1.89
C LEU A 165 -11.83 -13.08 -2.44
N CYS A 166 -10.51 -12.82 -2.49
CA CYS A 166 -9.95 -11.62 -3.12
C CYS A 166 -10.20 -11.59 -4.63
N ALA A 167 -10.37 -12.74 -5.28
CA ALA A 167 -10.75 -12.81 -6.70
C ALA A 167 -12.17 -12.27 -6.97
N LEU A 168 -13.01 -12.17 -5.93
CA LEU A 168 -14.34 -11.53 -6.03
C LEU A 168 -14.26 -10.00 -5.96
N ALA A 169 -13.09 -9.43 -5.65
CA ALA A 169 -12.89 -7.98 -5.66
C ALA A 169 -13.03 -7.45 -7.09
N PHE A 170 -13.86 -6.42 -7.24
CA PHE A 170 -14.13 -5.82 -8.53
C PHE A 170 -12.98 -4.89 -8.92
N HIS A 171 -12.21 -5.30 -9.93
CA HIS A 171 -11.05 -4.57 -10.46
C HIS A 171 -11.21 -4.37 -11.99
N PRO A 172 -11.82 -3.26 -12.43
CA PRO A 172 -11.93 -2.95 -13.84
C PRO A 172 -10.53 -2.64 -14.39
N THR A 173 -10.09 -3.41 -15.38
CA THR A 173 -8.76 -3.27 -16.02
C THR A 173 -8.56 -1.92 -16.72
N THR A 174 -9.64 -1.17 -16.97
CA THR A 174 -9.63 0.07 -17.75
C THR A 174 -9.67 1.35 -16.92
N PHE A 175 -9.93 1.28 -15.60
CA PHE A 175 -10.10 2.47 -14.76
C PHE A 175 -9.34 2.33 -13.44
N SER A 176 -8.21 3.02 -13.32
CA SER A 176 -7.47 3.12 -12.06
C SER A 176 -8.06 4.21 -11.17
N SER A 177 -9.20 3.95 -10.53
CA SER A 177 -9.72 4.87 -9.49
C SER A 177 -9.48 4.29 -8.10
N TYR A 178 -9.53 5.10 -7.04
CA TYR A 178 -9.39 4.59 -5.67
C TYR A 178 -10.38 3.46 -5.35
N LEU A 179 -11.65 3.66 -5.73
CA LEU A 179 -12.74 2.69 -5.52
C LEU A 179 -12.51 1.36 -6.23
N PHE A 180 -11.81 1.45 -7.35
CA PHE A 180 -11.59 0.39 -8.30
C PHE A 180 -10.11 0.28 -8.62
N SER A 181 -9.29 0.30 -7.57
CA SER A 181 -7.85 0.21 -7.77
C SER A 181 -7.56 -1.13 -8.45
N PRO A 182 -6.74 -1.17 -9.51
CA PRO A 182 -6.25 -2.44 -10.05
C PRO A 182 -5.56 -3.28 -8.97
N ASP A 183 -5.11 -2.61 -7.90
CA ASP A 183 -4.44 -3.24 -6.77
C ASP A 183 -5.39 -3.72 -5.67
N ALA A 184 -6.72 -3.53 -5.80
CA ALA A 184 -7.67 -3.96 -4.76
C ALA A 184 -7.56 -5.47 -4.47
N HIS A 185 -7.35 -6.27 -5.51
CA HIS A 185 -7.04 -7.70 -5.41
C HIS A 185 -5.77 -7.94 -4.60
N TYR A 186 -4.67 -7.25 -4.92
CA TYR A 186 -3.39 -7.40 -4.22
C TYR A 186 -3.46 -6.92 -2.77
N GLN A 187 -4.13 -5.80 -2.50
CA GLN A 187 -4.33 -5.28 -1.14
C GLN A 187 -5.14 -6.27 -0.28
N CYS A 188 -6.14 -6.91 -0.87
CA CYS A 188 -6.86 -8.00 -0.21
C CYS A 188 -5.93 -9.17 0.12
N ALA A 189 -5.17 -9.68 -0.87
CA ALA A 189 -4.24 -10.78 -0.67
C ALA A 189 -3.14 -10.45 0.36
N ILE A 190 -2.58 -9.23 0.32
CA ILE A 190 -1.64 -8.69 1.31
C ILE A 190 -2.24 -8.80 2.71
N GLN A 191 -3.46 -8.31 2.92
CA GLN A 191 -4.09 -8.35 4.24
C GLN A 191 -4.37 -9.77 4.72
N VAL A 192 -4.75 -10.68 3.82
CA VAL A 192 -4.92 -12.09 4.15
C VAL A 192 -3.58 -12.70 4.54
N GLY A 193 -2.53 -12.56 3.74
CA GLY A 193 -1.18 -13.08 4.04
C GLY A 193 -0.63 -12.55 5.36
N ILE A 194 -0.76 -11.25 5.60
CA ILE A 194 -0.35 -10.61 6.87
C ILE A 194 -1.15 -11.16 8.06
N LYS A 195 -2.47 -11.32 7.93
CA LYS A 195 -3.31 -11.73 9.05
C LYS A 195 -3.23 -13.23 9.35
N MET A 196 -3.09 -14.02 8.30
CA MET A 196 -2.91 -15.47 8.39
C MET A 196 -1.49 -15.85 8.72
N ASP A 197 -0.57 -14.88 8.65
CA ASP A 197 0.85 -15.11 8.83
C ASP A 197 1.31 -16.19 7.83
N ASP A 198 0.99 -16.02 6.54
CA ASP A 198 1.27 -17.00 5.50
C ASP A 198 2.01 -16.32 4.34
N ASP A 199 3.30 -16.59 4.25
CA ASP A 199 4.22 -16.03 3.27
C ASP A 199 4.04 -16.64 1.88
N SER A 200 3.46 -17.85 1.77
CA SER A 200 3.14 -18.46 0.47
C SER A 200 2.09 -17.64 -0.30
N ILE A 201 1.19 -16.97 0.43
CA ILE A 201 0.24 -16.00 -0.14
C ILE A 201 1.01 -14.82 -0.76
N CYS A 202 2.07 -14.35 -0.09
CA CYS A 202 2.89 -13.26 -0.63
C CYS A 202 3.60 -13.65 -1.93
N GLU A 203 4.08 -14.89 -2.06
CA GLU A 203 4.68 -15.40 -3.30
C GLU A 203 3.71 -15.37 -4.49
N GLY A 204 2.44 -15.69 -4.23
CA GLY A 204 1.36 -15.67 -5.22
C GLY A 204 0.97 -14.28 -5.71
N ILE A 205 1.38 -13.21 -5.02
CA ILE A 205 1.08 -11.83 -5.42
C ILE A 205 1.94 -11.42 -6.61
N ALA A 206 1.28 -11.05 -7.69
CA ALA A 206 1.91 -10.43 -8.85
C ALA A 206 2.25 -8.96 -8.55
N GLY A 207 3.37 -8.50 -9.08
CA GLY A 207 3.89 -7.16 -8.79
C GLY A 207 4.84 -7.18 -7.60
N ARG A 208 6.07 -6.72 -7.86
CA ARG A 208 7.17 -6.68 -6.91
C ARG A 208 6.82 -5.87 -5.66
N ASP A 209 6.25 -4.69 -5.84
CA ASP A 209 5.97 -3.76 -4.74
C ASP A 209 4.89 -4.30 -3.78
N HIS A 210 3.85 -4.95 -4.33
CA HIS A 210 2.79 -5.57 -3.55
C HIS A 210 3.28 -6.80 -2.79
N ARG A 211 4.08 -7.66 -3.44
CA ARG A 211 4.74 -8.79 -2.79
C ARG A 211 5.61 -8.34 -1.61
N ASN A 212 6.44 -7.32 -1.82
CA ASN A 212 7.27 -6.75 -0.76
C ASN A 212 6.43 -6.15 0.38
N ALA A 213 5.32 -5.49 0.06
CA ALA A 213 4.40 -4.95 1.08
C ALA A 213 3.79 -6.07 1.94
N CYS A 214 3.44 -7.22 1.35
CA CYS A 214 2.98 -8.41 2.06
C CYS A 214 4.04 -8.91 3.05
N TYR A 215 5.27 -9.18 2.56
CA TYR A 215 6.38 -9.62 3.41
C TYR A 215 6.68 -8.65 4.55
N ARG A 216 6.70 -7.33 4.28
CA ARG A 216 6.93 -6.30 5.32
C ARG A 216 5.89 -6.36 6.44
N GLY A 217 4.66 -6.74 6.14
CA GLY A 217 3.61 -6.90 7.14
C GLY A 217 3.75 -8.19 7.95
N ILE A 218 4.17 -9.30 7.32
CA ILE A 218 4.45 -10.57 8.00
C ILE A 218 5.69 -10.45 8.90
N ILE A 219 6.79 -9.87 8.40
CA ILE A 219 8.01 -9.62 9.18
C ILE A 219 7.72 -8.84 10.46
N ALA A 220 6.83 -7.84 10.37
CA ALA A 220 6.43 -7.03 11.52
C ALA A 220 5.68 -7.84 12.61
N GLN A 221 5.16 -9.02 12.28
CA GLN A 221 4.49 -9.91 13.22
C GLN A 221 5.38 -11.07 13.70
N ARG A 222 6.12 -11.70 12.78
CA ARG A 222 6.88 -12.93 13.05
C ARG A 222 8.20 -12.74 13.77
N ASP A 223 8.80 -11.55 13.71
CA ASP A 223 10.17 -11.32 14.21
C ASP A 223 11.19 -12.33 13.63
N ASP A 224 10.95 -12.77 12.40
CA ASP A 224 11.72 -13.78 11.67
C ASP A 224 12.56 -13.09 10.60
N PHE A 225 13.89 -13.21 10.72
CA PHE A 225 14.82 -12.55 9.83
C PHE A 225 14.94 -13.22 8.45
N HIS A 226 14.52 -14.48 8.30
CA HIS A 226 14.58 -15.20 7.02
C HIS A 226 13.67 -14.55 6.00
N LEU A 227 12.53 -14.04 6.47
CA LEU A 227 11.57 -13.30 5.65
C LEU A 227 12.15 -12.00 5.07
N CYS A 228 13.17 -11.41 5.70
CA CYS A 228 13.87 -10.25 5.14
C CYS A 228 14.64 -10.57 3.85
N PHE A 229 14.93 -11.85 3.60
CA PHE A 229 15.68 -12.33 2.44
C PHE A 229 14.83 -13.13 1.45
N ALA A 230 13.59 -13.48 1.81
CA ALA A 230 12.63 -14.10 0.91
C ALA A 230 12.12 -13.12 -0.17
N GLY A 231 12.16 -11.81 0.09
CA GLY A 231 11.81 -10.78 -0.89
C GLY A 231 12.90 -10.57 -1.95
N GLU A 232 12.51 -10.42 -3.22
CA GLU A 232 13.44 -10.21 -4.36
C GLU A 232 14.14 -8.83 -4.36
N THR A 233 14.02 -7.99 -3.32
CA THR A 233 14.44 -6.58 -3.42
C THR A 233 15.04 -5.97 -2.16
N TYR A 234 15.82 -4.92 -2.41
CA TYR A 234 16.40 -4.01 -1.43
C TYR A 234 15.38 -3.21 -0.59
N ASP A 235 14.10 -3.09 -1.02
CA ASP A 235 13.10 -2.22 -0.36
C ASP A 235 12.42 -2.85 0.88
N VAL A 236 12.63 -4.16 1.10
CA VAL A 236 12.36 -4.79 2.39
C VAL A 236 13.34 -4.28 3.46
N GLY A 237 14.42 -3.63 3.02
CA GLY A 237 15.56 -3.20 3.81
C GLY A 237 15.24 -2.28 4.98
N GLU A 238 14.41 -1.24 4.86
CA GLU A 238 14.31 -0.23 5.93
C GLU A 238 13.75 -0.78 7.25
N ARG A 239 12.70 -1.62 7.20
CA ARG A 239 12.19 -2.28 8.42
C ARG A 239 13.16 -3.35 8.91
N CYS A 240 13.73 -4.15 8.02
CA CYS A 240 14.70 -5.18 8.41
C CYS A 240 15.96 -4.57 9.03
N LEU A 241 16.45 -3.44 8.51
CA LEU A 241 17.54 -2.63 9.06
C LEU A 241 17.31 -2.27 10.52
N SER A 242 16.08 -1.87 10.88
CA SER A 242 15.76 -1.54 12.27
C SER A 242 15.79 -2.76 13.22
N GLN A 243 15.64 -3.98 12.69
CA GLN A 243 15.60 -5.23 13.47
C GLN A 243 16.93 -5.99 13.46
N PHE A 244 17.84 -5.74 12.50
CA PHE A 244 19.09 -6.51 12.40
C PHE A 244 19.97 -6.43 13.65
N SER A 245 19.99 -5.30 14.34
CA SER A 245 20.72 -5.17 15.62
C SER A 245 20.20 -6.13 16.70
N LYS A 246 18.92 -6.49 16.66
CA LYS A 246 18.30 -7.44 17.57
C LYS A 246 18.65 -8.89 17.20
N TRP A 247 18.76 -9.19 15.91
CA TRP A 247 19.10 -10.52 15.40
C TRP A 247 20.60 -10.78 15.32
N GLU A 248 21.46 -9.78 15.53
CA GLU A 248 22.92 -9.92 15.46
C GLU A 248 23.47 -11.11 16.26
N PRO A 249 23.07 -11.37 17.53
CA PRO A 249 23.55 -12.52 18.27
C PRO A 249 23.17 -13.88 17.65
N GLU A 250 21.96 -13.96 17.09
CA GLU A 250 21.45 -15.17 16.43
C GLU A 250 22.18 -15.40 15.11
N ILE A 251 22.31 -14.36 14.28
CA ILE A 251 23.07 -14.39 13.02
C ILE A 251 24.51 -14.83 13.29
N LEU A 252 25.15 -14.28 14.33
CA LEU A 252 26.51 -14.65 14.71
C LEU A 252 26.59 -16.13 15.11
N SER A 253 25.62 -16.64 15.86
CA SER A 253 25.58 -18.05 16.26
C SER A 253 25.43 -19.00 15.06
N ILE A 254 24.66 -18.60 14.05
CA ILE A 254 24.47 -19.34 12.79
C ILE A 254 25.79 -19.35 12.01
N LEU A 255 26.44 -18.19 11.85
CA LEU A 255 27.70 -18.05 11.11
C LEU A 255 28.86 -18.87 11.71
N GLN A 256 28.80 -19.20 13.01
CA GLN A 256 29.79 -20.08 13.65
C GLN A 256 29.67 -21.55 13.21
N THR A 257 28.54 -21.95 12.63
CA THR A 257 28.21 -23.31 12.21
C THR A 257 28.03 -23.36 10.69
N PRO A 258 29.09 -23.60 9.89
CA PRO A 258 29.05 -23.53 8.43
C PRO A 258 28.00 -24.39 7.71
N LYS A 259 27.49 -25.42 8.39
CA LYS A 259 26.47 -26.34 7.87
C LYS A 259 25.08 -26.10 8.45
N HIS A 260 24.88 -24.96 9.13
CA HIS A 260 23.56 -24.58 9.64
C HIS A 260 22.57 -24.48 8.47
N PRO A 261 21.31 -24.96 8.61
CA PRO A 261 20.31 -24.86 7.54
C PRO A 261 20.11 -23.41 7.06
N ASP A 262 20.21 -22.45 7.96
CA ASP A 262 19.95 -21.03 7.69
C ASP A 262 21.21 -20.20 7.36
N ILE A 263 22.34 -20.86 7.11
CA ILE A 263 23.63 -20.19 6.92
C ILE A 263 23.60 -19.17 5.78
N VAL A 264 22.88 -19.47 4.70
CA VAL A 264 22.75 -18.59 3.53
C VAL A 264 22.06 -17.28 3.92
N TYR A 265 21.01 -17.34 4.74
CA TYR A 265 20.30 -16.14 5.21
C TYR A 265 21.17 -15.30 6.14
N ALA A 266 21.90 -15.95 7.03
CA ALA A 266 22.84 -15.26 7.93
C ALA A 266 23.97 -14.54 7.16
N ILE A 267 24.50 -15.14 6.09
CA ILE A 267 25.49 -14.50 5.22
C ILE A 267 24.90 -13.26 4.53
N LYS A 268 23.68 -13.38 3.98
CA LYS A 268 22.98 -12.28 3.29
C LYS A 268 22.65 -11.11 4.22
N ALA A 269 22.61 -11.33 5.54
CA ALA A 269 22.40 -10.29 6.53
C ALA A 269 23.62 -9.41 6.79
N LEU A 270 24.83 -9.88 6.51
CA LEU A 270 26.07 -9.19 6.87
C LEU A 270 26.21 -7.77 6.28
N PRO A 271 25.82 -7.47 5.03
CA PRO A 271 25.80 -6.11 4.50
C PRO A 271 25.01 -5.13 5.39
N TYR A 272 23.93 -5.60 5.99
CA TYR A 272 23.04 -4.80 6.84
C TYR A 272 23.58 -4.64 8.28
N LEU A 273 24.45 -5.55 8.72
CA LEU A 273 25.20 -5.47 9.98
C LEU A 273 26.47 -4.62 9.88
N GLY A 274 26.67 -3.93 8.75
CA GLY A 274 27.76 -2.97 8.60
C GLY A 274 29.13 -3.59 8.29
N ILE A 275 29.20 -4.85 7.84
CA ILE A 275 30.48 -5.51 7.46
C ILE A 275 31.32 -4.68 6.48
N PHE A 276 30.67 -3.84 5.68
CA PHE A 276 31.29 -3.00 4.66
C PHE A 276 31.74 -1.62 5.15
N TYR A 277 31.27 -1.18 6.32
CA TYR A 277 31.45 0.20 6.76
C TYR A 277 32.14 0.29 8.13
N ASP A 278 32.12 -0.79 8.90
CA ASP A 278 32.70 -0.84 10.24
C ASP A 278 33.84 -1.87 10.31
N GLN A 279 35.06 -1.37 10.52
CA GLN A 279 36.26 -2.19 10.63
C GLN A 279 36.17 -3.18 11.81
N SER A 280 35.51 -2.82 12.91
CA SER A 280 35.34 -3.72 14.05
C SER A 280 34.45 -4.92 13.70
N GLN A 281 33.44 -4.72 12.85
CA GLN A 281 32.59 -5.79 12.35
C GLN A 281 33.33 -6.68 11.34
N GLN A 282 34.26 -6.12 10.55
CA GLN A 282 35.11 -6.91 9.65
C GLN A 282 36.00 -7.91 10.42
N GLU A 283 36.56 -7.49 11.55
CA GLU A 283 37.38 -8.36 12.41
C GLU A 283 36.60 -9.57 12.93
N ILE A 284 35.29 -9.41 13.12
CA ILE A 284 34.38 -10.47 13.59
C ILE A 284 33.95 -11.37 12.42
N TYR A 285 33.42 -10.81 11.33
CA TYR A 285 32.73 -11.58 10.30
C TYR A 285 33.64 -12.17 9.23
N ILE A 286 34.75 -11.53 8.87
CA ILE A 286 35.64 -12.02 7.81
C ILE A 286 36.23 -13.40 8.15
N PRO A 287 36.71 -13.68 9.38
CA PRO A 287 37.16 -15.03 9.75
C PRO A 287 36.04 -16.09 9.64
N LEU A 288 34.80 -15.73 9.99
CA LEU A 288 33.65 -16.63 9.91
C LEU A 288 33.30 -16.94 8.45
N LEU A 289 33.26 -15.94 7.58
CA LEU A 289 33.06 -16.13 6.15
C LEU A 289 34.11 -17.04 5.52
N LYS A 290 35.39 -16.84 5.86
CA LYS A 290 36.49 -17.72 5.42
C LYS A 290 36.30 -19.17 5.89
N LYS A 291 35.82 -19.37 7.12
CA LYS A 291 35.47 -20.70 7.63
C LYS A 291 34.31 -21.31 6.84
N ILE A 292 33.27 -20.53 6.54
CA ILE A 292 32.11 -20.99 5.75
C ILE A 292 32.51 -21.37 4.32
N VAL A 293 33.39 -20.60 3.67
CA VAL A 293 33.91 -20.98 2.33
C VAL A 293 34.65 -22.32 2.37
N ARG A 294 35.28 -22.71 3.49
CA ARG A 294 35.99 -24.00 3.61
C ARG A 294 35.09 -25.18 3.94
N GLU A 295 34.08 -24.96 4.78
CA GLU A 295 33.36 -26.03 5.49
C GLU A 295 31.86 -26.09 5.16
N GLY A 296 31.33 -25.06 4.51
CA GLY A 296 29.91 -24.91 4.18
C GLY A 296 29.46 -25.79 3.00
N ASN A 297 28.16 -25.78 2.73
CA ASN A 297 27.63 -26.34 1.49
C ASN A 297 27.88 -25.39 0.31
N THR A 298 27.70 -25.88 -0.92
CA THR A 298 28.01 -25.13 -2.14
C THR A 298 27.32 -23.76 -2.22
N ASP A 299 26.05 -23.67 -1.80
CA ASP A 299 25.31 -22.42 -1.81
C ASP A 299 25.90 -21.41 -0.80
N ALA A 300 26.18 -21.87 0.43
CA ALA A 300 26.80 -21.05 1.47
C ALA A 300 28.21 -20.59 1.10
N GLN A 301 29.00 -21.47 0.46
CA GLN A 301 30.34 -21.14 -0.02
C GLN A 301 30.28 -20.03 -1.07
N GLY A 302 29.38 -20.13 -2.05
CA GLY A 302 29.20 -19.12 -3.09
C GLY A 302 28.78 -17.76 -2.52
N GLU A 303 27.77 -17.74 -1.65
CA GLU A 303 27.27 -16.52 -1.02
C GLU A 303 28.34 -15.86 -0.13
N ALA A 304 29.04 -16.65 0.70
CA ALA A 304 30.13 -16.13 1.54
C ALA A 304 31.26 -15.54 0.70
N LEU A 305 31.55 -16.14 -0.45
CA LEU A 305 32.58 -15.67 -1.37
C LEU A 305 32.18 -14.39 -2.08
N GLU A 306 30.92 -14.21 -2.47
CA GLU A 306 30.43 -12.91 -3.00
C GLU A 306 30.59 -11.78 -1.98
N ILE A 307 30.31 -12.03 -0.69
CA ILE A 307 30.53 -11.04 0.36
C ILE A 307 32.02 -10.71 0.52
N LEU A 308 32.90 -11.71 0.53
CA LEU A 308 34.35 -11.50 0.61
C LEU A 308 34.91 -10.74 -0.61
N LEU A 309 34.42 -11.03 -1.81
CA LEU A 309 34.81 -10.32 -3.02
C LEU A 309 34.30 -8.88 -3.06
N THR A 310 33.09 -8.64 -2.55
CA THR A 310 32.55 -7.29 -2.39
C THR A 310 33.35 -6.50 -1.38
N TRP A 311 33.68 -7.09 -0.23
CA TRP A 311 34.53 -6.48 0.79
C TRP A 311 35.91 -6.10 0.24
N ALA A 312 36.61 -7.02 -0.43
CA ALA A 312 37.92 -6.74 -1.02
C ALA A 312 37.88 -5.59 -2.04
N ALA A 313 36.78 -5.44 -2.78
CA ALA A 313 36.60 -4.41 -3.79
C ALA A 313 36.30 -3.00 -3.21
N GLN A 314 36.12 -2.87 -1.89
CA GLN A 314 35.95 -1.57 -1.23
C GLN A 314 37.27 -0.85 -1.00
N ASP A 315 38.39 -1.58 -1.06
CA ASP A 315 39.73 -1.06 -0.92
C ASP A 315 40.28 -0.50 -2.25
N SER A 316 41.47 0.10 -2.19
CA SER A 316 42.17 0.51 -3.41
C SER A 316 42.48 -0.70 -4.30
N PHE A 317 42.58 -0.50 -5.61
CA PHE A 317 42.82 -1.60 -6.56
C PHE A 317 44.02 -2.48 -6.21
N ASP A 318 45.13 -1.89 -5.76
CA ASP A 318 46.31 -2.66 -5.34
C ASP A 318 46.06 -3.46 -4.06
N LYS A 319 45.29 -2.89 -3.12
CA LYS A 319 44.93 -3.55 -1.87
C LYS A 319 43.87 -4.65 -2.08
N GLU A 320 42.89 -4.45 -2.97
CA GLU A 320 41.97 -5.50 -3.44
C GLU A 320 42.79 -6.70 -3.94
N LYS A 321 43.80 -6.47 -4.78
CA LYS A 321 44.65 -7.56 -5.30
C LYS A 321 45.44 -8.29 -4.22
N GLU A 322 45.97 -7.56 -3.25
CA GLU A 322 46.66 -8.15 -2.09
C GLU A 322 45.70 -9.06 -1.31
N ILE A 323 44.50 -8.56 -0.98
CA ILE A 323 43.46 -9.33 -0.28
C ILE A 323 43.05 -10.57 -1.08
N LEU A 324 42.79 -10.42 -2.38
CA LEU A 324 42.44 -11.54 -3.26
C LEU A 324 43.52 -12.60 -3.28
N ARG A 325 44.80 -12.21 -3.40
CA ARG A 325 45.95 -13.12 -3.48
C ARG A 325 46.23 -13.83 -2.16
N GLU A 326 46.25 -13.08 -1.06
CA GLU A 326 46.77 -13.57 0.21
C GLU A 326 45.68 -14.18 1.10
N GLN A 327 44.44 -13.73 0.96
CA GLN A 327 43.37 -14.08 1.88
C GLN A 327 42.26 -14.93 1.26
N ILE A 328 41.90 -14.70 0.00
CA ILE A 328 40.73 -15.34 -0.63
C ILE A 328 41.16 -16.51 -1.52
N LEU A 329 42.11 -16.30 -2.44
CA LEU A 329 42.55 -17.33 -3.39
C LEU A 329 42.99 -18.64 -2.71
N PRO A 330 43.81 -18.63 -1.62
CA PRO A 330 44.27 -19.87 -0.99
C PRO A 330 43.14 -20.72 -0.41
N ILE A 331 41.96 -20.13 -0.16
CA ILE A 331 40.82 -20.82 0.40
C ILE A 331 40.03 -21.55 -0.69
N VAL A 332 39.99 -20.99 -1.91
CA VAL A 332 39.22 -21.52 -3.03
C VAL A 332 40.04 -22.37 -4.01
N GLU A 333 41.38 -22.30 -3.92
CA GLU A 333 42.31 -22.94 -4.87
C GLU A 333 42.06 -24.44 -5.03
N ASP A 334 41.76 -25.12 -3.92
CA ASP A 334 41.59 -26.58 -3.80
C ASP A 334 40.13 -27.05 -3.86
N GLN A 335 39.17 -26.15 -4.12
CA GLN A 335 37.73 -26.46 -4.12
C GLN A 335 37.17 -26.51 -5.56
N PRO A 336 36.97 -27.70 -6.15
CA PRO A 336 36.56 -27.83 -7.56
C PRO A 336 35.19 -27.21 -7.85
N GLU A 337 34.26 -27.23 -6.88
CA GLU A 337 32.94 -26.61 -6.98
C GLU A 337 32.99 -25.08 -7.10
N LEU A 338 34.10 -24.44 -6.70
CA LEU A 338 34.31 -22.99 -6.76
C LEU A 338 35.19 -22.54 -7.94
N GLN A 339 35.38 -23.39 -8.95
CA GLN A 339 36.24 -23.10 -10.09
C GLN A 339 35.88 -21.78 -10.81
N GLY A 340 34.58 -21.48 -10.96
CA GLY A 340 34.13 -20.21 -11.56
C GLY A 340 34.59 -18.98 -10.80
N TYR A 341 34.61 -19.04 -9.46
CA TYR A 341 35.11 -17.97 -8.62
C TYR A 341 36.63 -17.84 -8.68
N LYS A 342 37.35 -18.97 -8.71
CA LYS A 342 38.80 -19.01 -8.88
C LYS A 342 39.24 -18.29 -10.16
N ASP A 343 38.54 -18.53 -11.25
CA ASP A 343 38.83 -17.88 -12.53
C ASP A 343 38.51 -16.37 -12.48
N ARG A 344 37.40 -15.97 -11.87
CA ARG A 344 37.05 -14.56 -11.62
C ARG A 344 38.10 -13.84 -10.77
N ILE A 345 38.61 -14.48 -9.72
CA ILE A 345 39.66 -13.94 -8.84
C ILE A 345 40.97 -13.74 -9.62
N ARG A 346 41.40 -14.75 -10.39
CA ARG A 346 42.59 -14.66 -11.25
C ARG A 346 42.49 -13.55 -12.29
N LEU A 347 41.31 -13.42 -12.91
CA LEU A 347 41.05 -12.34 -13.86
C LEU A 347 41.20 -10.96 -13.19
N ARG A 348 40.59 -10.75 -12.02
CA ARG A 348 40.71 -9.49 -11.27
C ARG A 348 42.14 -9.18 -10.84
N MET A 349 42.90 -10.18 -10.37
CA MET A 349 44.31 -9.99 -10.02
C MET A 349 45.18 -9.58 -11.21
N ASN A 350 44.87 -10.10 -12.41
CA ASN A 350 45.60 -9.81 -13.65
C ASN A 350 45.15 -8.53 -14.35
N ALA A 351 44.01 -7.93 -13.95
CA ALA A 351 43.52 -6.69 -14.51
C ALA A 351 44.53 -5.55 -14.31
N GLN A 352 44.55 -4.55 -15.19
CA GLN A 352 45.39 -3.36 -15.07
C GLN A 352 44.52 -2.12 -15.07
N VAL A 353 44.88 -1.12 -14.25
CA VAL A 353 44.21 0.19 -14.29
C VAL A 353 44.62 0.86 -15.59
N LEU A 354 43.64 1.16 -16.45
CA LEU A 354 43.88 1.98 -17.62
C LEU A 354 44.08 3.42 -17.15
N HIS A 355 45.33 3.89 -17.17
CA HIS A 355 45.60 5.30 -16.97
C HIS A 355 44.95 6.08 -18.11
N SER A 356 44.06 7.01 -17.77
CA SER A 356 43.50 7.93 -18.77
C SER A 356 44.65 8.67 -19.43
N SER A 357 44.78 8.52 -20.75
CA SER A 357 45.74 9.29 -21.54
C SER A 357 45.55 10.78 -21.19
N PRO A 358 46.63 11.56 -20.98
CA PRO A 358 46.51 12.98 -20.72
C PRO A 358 45.62 13.60 -21.80
N GLN A 359 44.56 14.31 -21.38
CA GLN A 359 43.71 15.04 -22.31
C GLN A 359 44.58 16.09 -23.02
N PRO A 360 44.57 16.12 -24.37
CA PRO A 360 45.44 16.99 -25.16
C PRO A 360 45.16 18.48 -24.98
#